data_AF-A0A9E1NCL5-F1
#
_entry.id   AF-A0A9E1NCL5-F1
#
_cell.length_a   1.000
_cell.length_b   1.000
_cell.length_c   1.000
_cell.angle_alpha   90.00
_cell.angle_beta   90.00
_cell.angle_gamma   90.00
#
_symmetry.space_group_name_H-M   'P 1'
#
loop_
_entity.id
_entity.type
_entity.pdbx_description
1 polymer ?
#
loop_
_entity_poly.entity_id
_entity_poly.type
_entity_poly.pdbx_seq_one_letter_code
_entity_poly.pdbx_strand_id
1 'polypeptide(L)'
;MNNPHSEETLKMTALHGLQVSLGGRMVPFAGYEMAVSFPLGVLGEHKHTRAAAGLFDVSHMGQVRLHGDDRAKALETLLPADIENLTPGAMRYSQLTNDSGG
;
A
#
# COMPACT_ATOMS: atom_id res chain seq x y z
N MET A 1 -22.65 -0.82 -13.43
CA MET A 1 -23.34 -0.64 -12.13
C MET A 1 -22.80 0.65 -11.53
N ASN A 2 -23.61 1.70 -11.51
CA ASN A 2 -23.25 2.98 -10.92
C ASN A 2 -23.17 2.79 -9.41
N ASN A 3 -21.98 2.95 -8.80
CA ASN A 3 -21.89 3.07 -7.36
C ASN A 3 -22.06 4.56 -7.02
N PRO A 4 -23.17 4.97 -6.38
CA PRO A 4 -23.33 6.34 -5.92
C PRO A 4 -22.36 6.49 -4.74
N HIS A 5 -21.20 7.11 -4.97
CA HIS A 5 -20.35 7.50 -3.86
C HIS A 5 -21.15 8.52 -3.04
N SER A 6 -21.80 8.03 -1.99
CA SER A 6 -22.04 8.80 -0.77
C SER A 6 -20.78 9.62 -0.50
N GLU A 7 -20.94 10.85 0.00
CA GLU A 7 -19.85 11.70 0.48
C GLU A 7 -19.11 11.01 1.65
N GLU A 8 -18.36 9.96 1.32
CA GLU A 8 -17.61 9.18 2.29
C GLU A 8 -16.42 10.03 2.67
N THR A 9 -16.40 10.44 3.95
CA THR A 9 -15.29 11.24 4.47
C THR A 9 -14.00 10.43 4.31
N LEU A 10 -13.08 10.97 3.50
CA LEU A 10 -11.81 10.31 3.24
C LEU A 10 -10.99 10.18 4.52
N LYS A 11 -10.36 9.02 4.70
CA LYS A 11 -9.44 8.80 5.81
C LYS A 11 -8.15 9.58 5.60
N MET A 12 -7.50 9.97 6.69
CA MET A 12 -6.20 10.65 6.67
C MET A 12 -5.15 9.77 7.32
N THR A 13 -3.93 9.77 6.77
CA THR A 13 -2.78 9.10 7.41
C THR A 13 -2.19 10.01 8.49
N ALA A 14 -1.32 9.46 9.34
CA ALA A 14 -0.59 10.25 10.34
C ALA A 14 0.31 11.34 9.71
N LEU A 15 0.70 11.19 8.44
CA LEU A 15 1.54 12.14 7.71
C LEU A 15 0.75 13.12 6.84
N HIS A 16 -0.58 13.07 6.85
CA HIS A 16 -1.44 13.94 6.03
C HIS A 16 -1.13 15.43 6.20
N GLY A 17 -1.06 15.92 7.45
CA GLY A 17 -0.76 17.34 7.72
C GLY A 17 0.60 17.77 7.16
N LEU A 18 1.61 16.88 7.21
CA LEU A 18 2.92 17.14 6.61
C LEU A 18 2.82 17.21 5.09
N GLN A 19 2.10 16.28 4.45
CA GLN A 19 1.89 16.27 3.00
C GLN A 19 1.25 17.58 2.52
N VAL A 20 0.21 18.05 3.22
CA VAL A 20 -0.46 19.33 2.92
C VAL A 20 0.53 20.49 3.07
N SER A 21 1.29 20.55 4.17
CA SER A 21 2.24 21.64 4.42
C SER A 21 3.36 21.72 3.37
N LEU A 22 3.72 20.60 2.73
CA LEU A 22 4.73 20.52 1.68
C LEU A 22 4.17 20.78 0.27
N GLY A 23 2.89 21.14 0.15
CA GLY A 23 2.24 21.43 -1.13
C GLY A 23 1.89 20.17 -1.92
N GLY A 24 1.60 19.06 -1.23
CA GLY A 24 1.12 17.84 -1.85
C GLY A 24 -0.19 18.06 -2.62
N ARG A 25 -0.26 17.54 -3.84
CA ARG A 25 -1.50 17.46 -4.61
C ARG A 25 -2.36 16.34 -4.06
N MET A 26 -3.30 16.68 -3.18
CA MET A 26 -4.17 15.71 -2.49
C MET A 26 -5.24 15.15 -3.42
N VAL A 27 -5.44 13.83 -3.41
CA VAL A 27 -6.44 13.11 -4.20
C VAL A 27 -7.10 12.00 -3.37
N PRO A 28 -8.34 11.60 -3.72
CA PRO A 28 -8.94 10.36 -3.20
C PRO A 28 -8.18 9.14 -3.73
N PHE A 29 -7.62 8.32 -2.83
CA PHE A 29 -6.89 7.10 -3.19
C PHE A 29 -7.18 5.99 -2.17
N ALA A 30 -7.76 4.87 -2.63
CA ALA A 30 -8.09 3.71 -1.79
C ALA A 30 -8.90 4.05 -0.50
N GLY A 31 -9.78 5.05 -0.55
CA GLY A 31 -10.55 5.53 0.60
C GLY A 31 -9.82 6.51 1.53
N TYR A 32 -8.63 6.98 1.15
CA TYR A 32 -7.84 7.99 1.86
C TYR A 32 -7.68 9.27 1.04
N GLU A 33 -7.43 10.39 1.70
CA GLU A 33 -6.94 11.62 1.09
C GLU A 33 -5.41 11.64 1.14
N MET A 34 -4.74 11.56 0.00
CA MET A 34 -3.28 11.39 -0.07
C MET A 34 -2.63 12.23 -1.17
N ALA A 35 -1.40 12.66 -0.97
CA ALA A 35 -0.63 13.37 -2.00
C ALA A 35 -0.18 12.42 -3.13
N VAL A 36 -0.53 12.73 -4.38
CA VAL A 36 -0.08 11.98 -5.58
C VAL A 36 1.22 12.54 -6.17
N SER A 37 1.53 13.82 -5.89
CA SER A 37 2.76 14.49 -6.27
C SER A 37 2.96 15.75 -5.42
N PHE A 38 4.17 16.28 -5.39
CA PHE A 38 4.61 17.51 -4.75
C PHE A 38 5.01 18.57 -5.81
N PRO A 39 5.42 19.80 -5.41
CA PRO A 39 5.63 20.90 -6.37
C PRO A 39 6.66 20.64 -7.48
N LEU A 40 7.60 19.71 -7.28
CA LEU A 40 8.59 19.34 -8.29
C LEU A 40 7.96 18.54 -9.47
N GLY A 41 6.78 17.95 -9.25
CA GLY A 41 6.04 17.16 -10.22
C GLY A 41 6.61 15.76 -10.43
N VAL A 42 5.79 14.87 -10.98
CA VAL A 42 6.06 13.42 -11.09
C VAL A 42 7.42 13.11 -11.72
N LEU A 43 7.77 13.74 -12.85
CA LEU A 43 9.05 13.49 -13.52
C LEU A 43 10.25 13.97 -12.69
N GLY A 44 10.11 15.12 -12.04
CA GLY A 44 11.18 15.69 -11.21
C GLY A 44 11.38 14.88 -9.92
N GLU A 45 10.30 14.46 -9.27
CA GLU A 45 10.33 13.54 -8.12
C GLU A 45 10.96 12.18 -8.46
N HIS A 46 10.62 11.63 -9.64
CA HIS A 46 11.23 10.40 -10.13
C HIS A 46 12.76 10.56 -10.28
N LYS A 47 13.22 11.63 -10.94
CA LYS A 47 14.64 11.92 -11.11
C LYS A 47 15.34 12.14 -9.76
N HIS A 48 14.72 12.87 -8.84
CA HIS A 48 15.24 13.10 -7.50
C HIS A 48 15.42 11.78 -6.73
N THR A 49 14.39 10.93 -6.71
CA THR A 49 14.44 9.62 -6.03
C THR A 49 15.52 8.71 -6.62
N ARG A 50 15.71 8.74 -7.94
CA ARG A 50 16.76 7.97 -8.62
C ARG A 50 18.17 8.45 -8.31
N ALA A 51 18.36 9.77 -8.18
CA ALA A 51 19.66 10.39 -7.95
C ALA A 51 20.04 10.50 -6.46
N ALA A 52 19.05 10.50 -5.57
CA ALA A 52 19.20 10.70 -4.14
C ALA A 52 18.28 9.74 -3.36
N ALA A 53 17.31 10.27 -2.62
CA ALA A 53 16.35 9.49 -1.84
C ALA A 53 14.94 10.08 -2.03
N GLY A 54 13.92 9.23 -1.92
CA GLY A 54 12.53 9.62 -1.89
C GLY A 54 11.85 9.08 -0.64
N LEU A 55 10.89 9.83 -0.10
CA LEU A 55 10.03 9.39 0.99
C LEU A 55 8.61 9.20 0.46
N PHE A 56 7.99 8.07 0.76
CA PHE A 56 6.63 7.75 0.34
C PHE A 56 5.81 7.28 1.54
N ASP A 57 4.63 7.84 1.72
CA ASP A 57 3.70 7.42 2.77
C ASP A 57 2.86 6.24 2.29
N VAL A 58 3.21 5.04 2.79
CA VAL A 58 2.49 3.79 2.51
C VAL A 58 1.55 3.39 3.64
N SER A 59 1.28 4.27 4.61
CA SER A 59 0.55 3.92 5.83
C SER A 59 -0.92 3.51 5.58
N HIS A 60 -1.46 3.81 4.40
CA HIS A 60 -2.79 3.36 3.98
C HIS A 60 -2.83 1.87 3.60
N MET A 61 -1.68 1.24 3.33
CA MET A 61 -1.60 -0.18 2.98
C MET A 61 -1.90 -1.05 4.21
N GLY A 62 -2.89 -1.93 4.08
CA GLY A 62 -3.29 -2.83 5.15
C GLY A 62 -2.16 -3.76 5.58
N GLN A 63 -2.08 -4.00 6.89
CA GLN A 63 -1.15 -4.95 7.49
C GLN A 63 -1.94 -6.00 8.28
N VAL A 64 -1.55 -7.26 8.16
CA VAL A 64 -2.17 -8.38 8.90
C VAL A 64 -1.05 -9.18 9.56
N ARG A 65 -1.30 -9.63 10.80
CA ARG A 65 -0.43 -10.57 11.52
C ARG A 65 -1.22 -11.85 11.75
N LEU A 66 -0.68 -12.98 11.29
CA LEU A 66 -1.28 -14.30 11.46
C LEU A 66 -0.56 -15.05 12.58
N HIS A 67 -1.34 -15.58 13.53
CA HIS A 67 -0.87 -16.31 14.69
C HIS A 67 -1.54 -17.69 14.74
N GLY A 68 -0.88 -18.65 15.40
CA GLY A 68 -1.38 -20.03 15.53
C GLY A 68 -0.50 -21.06 14.83
N ASP A 69 -0.92 -22.32 14.98
CA ASP A 69 -0.31 -23.50 14.38
C ASP A 69 -0.62 -23.55 12.88
N ASP A 70 0.27 -24.18 12.09
CA ASP A 70 0.15 -24.35 10.63
C ASP A 70 -0.14 -23.06 9.83
N ARG A 71 0.10 -21.87 10.41
CA ARG A 71 -0.20 -20.56 9.80
C ARG A 71 0.41 -20.33 8.41
N ALA A 72 1.59 -20.91 8.14
CA ALA A 72 2.22 -20.81 6.84
C ALA A 72 1.39 -21.59 5.80
N LYS A 73 1.17 -22.89 5.98
CA LYS A 73 0.27 -23.70 5.14
C LYS A 73 -1.11 -23.10 4.95
N ALA A 74 -1.71 -22.55 6.00
CA ALA A 74 -3.01 -21.89 5.90
C ALA A 74 -2.95 -20.70 4.92
N LEU A 75 -1.89 -19.89 5.00
CA LEU A 75 -1.69 -18.76 4.09
C LEU A 75 -1.37 -19.20 2.65
N GLU A 76 -0.65 -20.32 2.48
CA GLU A 76 -0.37 -20.93 1.17
C GLU A 76 -1.62 -21.42 0.44
N THR A 77 -2.75 -21.63 1.14
CA THR A 77 -4.03 -21.91 0.46
C THR A 77 -4.58 -20.70 -0.30
N LEU A 78 -4.13 -19.49 0.05
CA LEU A 78 -4.55 -18.22 -0.54
C LEU A 78 -3.50 -17.63 -1.50
N LEU A 79 -2.26 -18.12 -1.42
CA LEU A 79 -1.10 -17.55 -2.09
C LEU A 79 -0.35 -18.62 -2.90
N PRO A 80 -0.01 -18.36 -4.18
CA PRO A 80 0.89 -19.22 -4.94
C PRO A 80 2.35 -18.97 -4.53
N ALA A 81 2.70 -19.25 -3.27
CA ALA A 81 4.02 -19.02 -2.70
C ALA A 81 4.34 -20.01 -1.57
N ASP A 82 5.59 -20.46 -1.48
CA ASP A 82 6.09 -21.37 -0.42
C ASP A 82 6.49 -20.59 0.84
N ILE A 83 5.52 -20.21 1.67
CA ILE A 83 5.73 -19.49 2.93
C ILE A 83 6.36 -20.38 4.01
N GLU A 84 6.10 -21.69 4.02
CA GLU A 84 6.64 -22.64 5.01
C GLU A 84 8.17 -22.60 5.06
N ASN A 85 8.83 -22.52 3.90
CA ASN A 85 10.28 -22.45 3.81
C ASN A 85 10.84 -21.01 3.84
N LEU A 86 10.03 -19.99 4.15
CA LEU A 86 10.52 -18.61 4.28
C LEU A 86 11.27 -18.44 5.61
N THR A 87 12.55 -18.09 5.54
CA THR A 87 13.38 -17.90 6.73
C THR A 87 13.03 -16.61 7.48
N PRO A 88 13.23 -16.54 8.81
CA PRO A 88 12.99 -15.32 9.58
C PRO A 88 13.73 -14.10 9.02
N GLY A 89 13.02 -12.98 8.87
CA GLY A 89 13.56 -11.74 8.29
C GLY A 89 13.56 -11.68 6.76
N ALA A 90 13.28 -12.79 6.07
CA ALA A 90 13.08 -12.80 4.63
C ALA A 90 11.67 -12.31 4.25
N MET A 91 11.53 -11.82 3.02
CA MET A 91 10.28 -11.34 2.45
C MET A 91 9.95 -12.10 1.18
N ARG A 92 8.66 -12.34 0.93
CA ARG A 92 8.18 -12.92 -0.33
C ARG A 92 6.98 -12.12 -0.84
N TYR A 93 7.06 -11.74 -2.12
CA TYR A 93 5.94 -11.14 -2.84
C TYR A 93 5.09 -12.24 -3.46
N SER A 94 3.76 -12.14 -3.32
CA SER A 94 2.80 -13.09 -3.87
C SER A 94 1.48 -12.38 -4.18
N GLN A 95 0.50 -13.12 -4.70
CA GLN A 95 -0.82 -12.62 -5.07
C GLN A 95 -1.87 -13.37 -4.23
N LEU A 96 -2.95 -12.69 -3.85
CA LEU A 96 -4.13 -13.39 -3.32
C LEU A 96 -4.93 -13.94 -4.49
N THR A 97 -5.08 -15.26 -4.55
CA THR A 97 -5.85 -15.94 -5.59
C THR A 97 -7.27 -16.21 -5.13
N ASN A 98 -8.23 -16.14 -6.05
CA ASN A 98 -9.57 -16.70 -5.86
C ASN A 98 -9.60 -18.18 -6.31
N ASP A 99 -10.77 -18.82 -6.23
CA ASP A 99 -10.96 -20.24 -6.60
C ASP A 99 -10.63 -20.57 -8.07
N SER A 100 -10.56 -19.55 -8.94
CA SER A 100 -10.19 -19.68 -10.37
C SER A 100 -8.73 -19.28 -10.64
N GLY A 101 -7.97 -18.91 -9.60
CA GLY A 101 -6.57 -18.50 -9.69
C GLY A 101 -6.36 -17.00 -9.96
N GLY A 102 -7.42 -16.18 -10.00
CA GLY A 102 -7.35 -14.75 -10.31
C GLY A 102 -8.66 -14.18 -10.83
#